data_AF-A0A3N4RMX5-F1
#
_entry.id   AF-A0A3N4RMX5-F1
#
_cell.length_a   1.000
_cell.length_b   1.000
_cell.length_c   1.000
_cell.angle_alpha   90.00
_cell.angle_beta   90.00
_cell.angle_gamma   90.00
#
_symmetry.space_group_name_H-M   'P 1'
#
loop_
_entity.id
_entity.type
_entity.pdbx_description
1 polymer ?
#
loop_
_entity_poly.entity_id
_entity_poly.type
_entity_poly.pdbx_seq_one_letter_code
_entity_poly.pdbx_strand_id
1 'polypeptide(L)' 'MAKKQLNVRVDATTAEMARERAEQQGISMNQYIERLVQQDMGEAGRNFVDAAAQFMKEHEAVFLAEFGSPGELQDVRR' A
#
# COMPACT_ATOMS: atom_id res chain seq x y z
N MET A 1 -22.00 4.91 16.00
CA MET A 1 -21.27 4.42 17.19
C MET A 1 -20.49 5.58 17.79
N ALA A 2 -20.43 5.71 19.11
CA ALA A 2 -19.61 6.74 19.75
C ALA A 2 -18.12 6.49 19.43
N LYS A 3 -17.38 7.54 19.05
CA LYS A 3 -15.94 7.42 18.81
C LYS A 3 -15.23 7.07 20.11
N LYS A 4 -14.36 6.05 20.10
CA LYS A 4 -13.46 5.74 21.22
C LYS A 4 -12.21 6.60 21.12
N GLN A 5 -11.81 7.19 22.24
CA GLN A 5 -10.59 7.99 22.32
C GLN A 5 -9.39 7.06 22.55
N LEU A 6 -8.36 7.17 21.70
CA LEU A 6 -7.12 6.41 21.81
C LEU A 6 -5.97 7.37 22.14
N ASN A 7 -5.32 7.16 23.29
CA ASN A 7 -4.16 7.96 23.69
C ASN A 7 -2.88 7.26 23.21
N VAL A 8 -2.26 7.77 22.13
CA VAL A 8 -1.00 7.24 21.57
C VAL A 8 0.10 8.27 21.80
N ARG A 9 1.27 7.81 22.26
CA ARG A 9 2.50 8.62 22.26
C ARG A 9 3.31 8.25 21.03
N VAL A 10 3.71 9.26 20.28
CA VAL A 10 4.59 9.14 19.11
C VAL A 10 5.74 10.12 19.27
N ASP A 11 6.83 9.89 18.55
CA ASP A 11 7.90 10.88 18.45
C ASP A 11 7.43 12.13 17.71
N ALA A 12 8.16 13.23 17.91
CA ALA A 12 7.82 14.52 17.33
C ALA A 12 7.78 14.50 15.81
N THR A 13 8.70 13.78 15.16
CA THR A 13 8.78 13.71 13.70
C THR A 13 7.55 13.04 13.11
N THR A 14 7.12 11.93 13.70
CA THR A 14 5.89 11.22 13.31
C THR A 14 4.65 12.08 13.50
N ALA A 15 4.57 12.82 14.61
CA ALA A 15 3.46 13.75 14.85
C ALA A 15 3.41 14.88 13.82
N GLU A 16 4.54 15.50 13.50
CA GLU A 16 4.57 16.57 12.48
C GLU A 16 4.22 16.03 11.10
N MET A 17 4.78 14.89 10.70
CA MET A 17 4.45 14.26 9.42
C MET A 17 2.95 13.96 9.30
N ALA A 18 2.34 13.38 10.34
CA ALA A 18 0.91 13.10 10.31
C ALA A 18 0.08 14.38 10.20
N ARG A 19 0.53 15.48 10.81
CA ARG A 19 -0.15 16.78 10.76
C ARG A 19 -0.08 17.37 9.35
N GLU A 20 1.13 17.44 8.78
CA GLU A 20 1.33 17.95 7.41
C GLU A 20 0.48 17.17 6.40
N ARG A 21 0.42 15.84 6.53
CA ARG A 21 -0.38 14.99 5.64
C ARG A 21 -1.88 15.18 5.81
N ALA A 22 -2.33 15.42 7.04
CA ALA A 22 -3.73 15.74 7.32
C ALA A 22 -4.11 17.11 6.71
N GLU A 23 -3.25 18.12 6.86
CA GLU A 23 -3.42 19.46 6.29
C GLU A 23 -3.43 19.44 4.76
N GLN A 24 -2.50 18.71 4.13
CA GLN A 24 -2.48 18.52 2.68
C GLN A 24 -3.77 17.90 2.13
N GLN A 25 -4.44 17.07 2.93
CA GLN A 25 -5.71 16.44 2.58
C GLN A 25 -6.94 17.25 3.05
N GLY A 26 -6.74 18.38 3.71
CA GLY A 26 -7.81 19.22 4.25
C GLY A 26 -8.65 18.54 5.34
N ILE A 27 -8.08 17.55 6.04
CA ILE A 27 -8.77 16.78 7.08
C ILE A 27 -8.12 16.98 8.45
N SER A 28 -8.88 16.72 9.51
CA SER A 28 -8.32 16.71 10.85
C SER A 28 -7.31 15.58 11.03
N MET A 29 -6.31 15.80 11.87
CA MET A 29 -5.34 14.77 12.29
C MET A 29 -6.03 13.48 12.74
N ASN A 30 -7.05 13.57 13.58
CA ASN A 30 -7.76 12.40 14.09
C ASN A 30 -8.40 11.59 12.96
N GLN A 31 -8.94 12.27 11.95
CA GLN A 31 -9.54 11.62 10.79
C GLN A 31 -8.49 11.04 9.83
N TYR A 32 -7.32 11.67 9.73
CA TYR A 32 -6.18 11.12 9.00
C TYR A 32 -5.70 9.81 9.64
N ILE A 33 -5.50 9.77 10.95
CA ILE A 33 -5.12 8.55 11.68
C ILE A 33 -6.20 7.47 11.56
N GLU A 34 -7.48 7.83 11.66
CA GLU A 34 -8.60 6.89 11.48
C GLU A 34 -8.57 6.26 10.07
N ARG A 35 -8.32 7.05 9.02
CA ARG A 35 -8.15 6.54 7.65
C ARG A 35 -6.91 5.68 7.50
N LEU A 36 -5.78 6.10 8.08
CA LEU A 36 -4.53 5.34 8.01
C LEU A 36 -4.71 3.95 8.63
N VAL A 37 -5.33 3.89 9.81
CA VAL A 37 -5.65 2.62 10.49
C VAL A 37 -6.66 1.82 9.67
N GLN A 38 -7.69 2.43 9.09
CA GLN A 38 -8.64 1.72 8.22
C GLN A 38 -8.01 1.17 6.94
N GLN A 39 -7.08 1.89 6.33
CA GLN A 39 -6.31 1.43 5.18
C GLN A 39 -5.43 0.23 5.55
N ASP A 40 -4.77 0.30 6.71
CA ASP A 40 -3.91 -0.76 7.21
C ASP A 40 -4.70 -2.01 7.67
N MET A 41 -5.88 -1.81 8.24
CA MET A 41 -6.85 -2.87 8.54
C MET A 41 -7.55 -3.42 7.29
N GLY A 42 -7.47 -2.69 6.18
CA GLY A 42 -8.15 -3.02 4.93
C GLY A 42 -7.50 -4.23 4.28
N GLU A 43 -8.29 -5.30 4.15
CA GLU A 43 -8.10 -6.45 3.26
C GLU A 43 -7.67 -6.04 1.83
N ALA A 44 -7.83 -4.77 1.43
CA ALA A 44 -7.35 -4.17 0.20
C ALA A 44 -5.85 -4.39 -0.06
N GLY A 45 -4.98 -4.39 0.95
CA GLY A 45 -3.56 -4.71 0.74
C GLY A 45 -3.35 -6.16 0.31
N ARG A 46 -4.06 -7.10 0.95
CA ARG A 46 -4.05 -8.53 0.61
C ARG A 46 -4.75 -8.79 -0.73
N ASN A 47 -5.94 -8.25 -0.91
CA ASN A 47 -6.72 -8.36 -2.15
C ASN A 47 -6.01 -7.69 -3.33
N PHE A 48 -5.23 -6.63 -3.12
CA PHE A 48 -4.39 -6.03 -4.17
C PHE A 48 -3.23 -6.94 -4.54
N VAL A 49 -2.54 -7.53 -3.56
CA VAL A 49 -1.46 -8.51 -3.82
C VAL A 49 -2.02 -9.76 -4.49
N ASP A 50 -3.18 -10.26 -4.05
CA ASP A 50 -3.86 -11.40 -4.63
C ASP A 50 -4.35 -11.10 -6.05
N ALA A 51 -4.90 -9.90 -6.30
CA ALA A 51 -5.29 -9.47 -7.64
C ALA A 51 -4.08 -9.29 -8.56
N ALA A 52 -2.96 -8.75 -8.06
CA ALA A 52 -1.72 -8.65 -8.82
C ALA A 52 -1.12 -10.03 -9.13
N ALA A 53 -1.20 -10.97 -8.19
CA ALA A 53 -0.78 -12.35 -8.39
C ALA A 53 -1.66 -13.08 -9.41
N GLN A 54 -2.97 -12.84 -9.37
CA GLN A 54 -3.92 -13.38 -10.33
C GLN A 54 -3.72 -12.79 -11.73
N PHE A 55 -3.49 -11.47 -11.83
CA PHE A 55 -3.15 -10.80 -13.08
C PHE A 55 -1.86 -11.36 -13.69
N MET A 56 -0.82 -11.57 -12.88
CA MET A 56 0.43 -12.20 -13.35
C MET A 56 0.22 -13.62 -13.86
N LYS A 57 -0.66 -14.42 -13.24
CA LYS A 57 -1.03 -15.76 -13.73
C LYS A 57 -1.81 -15.72 -15.04
N GLU A 58 -2.80 -14.84 -15.15
CA GLU A 58 -3.66 -14.76 -16.34
C GLU A 58 -2.89 -14.24 -17.56
N HIS A 59 -1.92 -13.36 -17.34
CA HIS A 59 -1.09 -12.77 -18.39
C HIS A 59 0.27 -13.45 -18.55
N GLU A 60 0.55 -14.53 -17.82
CA GLU A 60 1.82 -15.27 -17.86
C GLU A 60 2.17 -15.71 -19.29
N ALA A 61 1.20 -16.25 -20.02
CA ALA A 61 1.40 -16.70 -21.41
C ALA A 61 1.72 -15.54 -22.37
N VAL A 62 1.17 -14.34 -22.13
CA VAL A 62 1.43 -13.14 -22.94
C VAL A 62 2.80 -12.57 -22.61
N PHE A 63 3.14 -12.50 -21.32
CA PHE A 63 4.46 -12.07 -20.85
C PHE A 63 5.58 -13.00 -21.34
N LEU A 64 5.39 -14.32 -21.27
CA LEU A 64 6.34 -15.30 -21.78
C LEU A 64 6.53 -15.20 -23.29
N ALA A 65 5.45 -14.91 -24.03
CA ALA A 65 5.50 -14.75 -25.49
C ALA A 65 6.21 -13.45 -25.91
N GLU A 66 6.13 -12.39 -25.10
CA GLU A 66 6.66 -11.06 -25.45
C GLU A 66 8.06 -10.79 -24.83
N PHE A 67 8.36 -11.35 -23.66
CA PHE A 67 9.60 -11.08 -22.90
C PHE A 67 10.49 -12.31 -22.68
N GLY A 68 10.07 -13.51 -23.09
CA GLY A 68 10.82 -14.75 -22.89
C GLY A 68 10.79 -15.25 -21.45
N SER A 69 11.38 -16.43 -21.19
CA SER A 69 11.36 -17.03 -19.86
C SER A 69 12.28 -16.28 -18.89
N PRO A 70 11.99 -16.24 -17.57
CA PRO A 70 12.86 -15.60 -16.57
C PRO A 70 14.32 -16.13 -16.57
N GLY A 71 14.54 -17.34 -17.10
CA GLY A 71 15.86 -17.93 -17.28
C GLY A 71 16.66 -17.38 -18.47
N GLU A 72 16.01 -16.74 -19.45
CA GLU A 72 16.65 -16.16 -20.63
C GLU A 72 17.00 -14.68 -20.43
N LEU A 73 16.25 -13.98 -19.57
CA LEU A 73 16.51 -12.58 -19.19
C LEU A 73 17.78 -12.38 -18.32
N GLN A 74 18.37 -13.46 -17.79
CA GLN A 74 19.65 -13.40 -17.06
C GLN A 74 20.87 -13.37 -17.98
N ASP A 75 20.74 -13.70 -19.27
CA ASP A 75 21.88 -13.79 -20.19
C ASP A 75 22.20 -12.45 -20.89
N VAL A 76 21.46 -11.37 -20.58
CA VAL A 76 21.67 -10.03 -21.18
C VAL A 76 22.62 -9.15 -20.33
N ARG A 77 23.24 -9.69 -19.27
CA ARG A 77 24.29 -9.01 -18.49
C ARG A 77 25.65 -9.71 -18.56
N ARG A 78 26.02 -10.24 -19.72
CA ARG A 78 27.39 -10.67 -19.97
C ARG A 78 27.98 -10.06 -21.24
#